data_AF-A0A257NXB3-F1
#
_entry.id   AF-A0A257NXB3-F1
#
_cell.length_a   1.000
_cell.length_b   1.000
_cell.length_c   1.000
_cell.angle_alpha   90.00
_cell.angle_beta   90.00
_cell.angle_gamma   90.00
#
_symmetry.space_group_name_H-M   'P 1'
#
loop_
_entity.id
_entity.type
_entity.pdbx_description
1 polymer ?
#
loop_
_entity_poly.entity_id
_entity_poly.type
_entity_poly.pdbx_seq_one_letter_code
_entity_poly.pdbx_strand_id
1 'polypeptide(L)'
;MSLEAIATRLAALDAGQAAMNGALGLMLDTLHVQTTLLRKLSEFAAADSAPSPLLKTLQGLTEAIMDLDASVGDVERKFDGLAQVLRVAFGVPPGEAPPDHNGPEWPQSPAMDGEGG
;
A
#
# COMPACT_ATOMS: atom_id res chain seq x y z
N MET A 1 -34.05 -9.16 -2.02
CA MET A 1 -32.94 -8.22 -1.69
C MET A 1 -33.37 -6.84 -2.13
N SER A 2 -33.25 -5.81 -1.29
CA SER A 2 -33.57 -4.43 -1.66
C SER A 2 -32.38 -3.78 -2.37
N LEU A 3 -32.67 -2.84 -3.27
CA LEU A 3 -31.65 -2.04 -4.00
C LEU A 3 -30.74 -1.27 -3.03
N GLU A 4 -31.32 -0.82 -1.92
CA GLU A 4 -30.62 -0.12 -0.84
C GLU A 4 -29.55 -0.99 -0.18
N ALA A 5 -29.85 -2.27 0.10
CA ALA A 5 -28.87 -3.20 0.65
C ALA A 5 -27.72 -3.52 -0.31
N ILE A 6 -27.97 -3.44 -1.62
CA ILE A 6 -26.93 -3.57 -2.66
C ILE A 6 -26.05 -2.33 -2.67
N ALA A 7 -26.64 -1.13 -2.64
CA ALA A 7 -25.90 0.13 -2.61
C ALA A 7 -25.01 0.26 -1.37
N THR A 8 -25.49 -0.10 -0.18
CA THR A 8 -24.68 -0.08 1.06
C THR A 8 -23.50 -1.04 0.99
N ARG A 9 -23.69 -2.24 0.41
CA ARG A 9 -22.60 -3.21 0.23
C ARG A 9 -21.57 -2.74 -0.78
N LEU A 10 -22.00 -2.04 -1.83
CA LEU A 10 -21.11 -1.45 -2.82
C LEU A 10 -20.25 -0.34 -2.21
N ALA A 11 -20.87 0.56 -1.43
CA ALA A 11 -20.15 1.62 -0.73
C ALA A 11 -19.14 1.07 0.28
N ALA A 12 -19.50 0.03 1.03
CA ALA A 12 -18.58 -0.64 1.97
C ALA A 12 -17.40 -1.33 1.25
N LEU A 13 -17.67 -1.90 0.08
CA LEU A 13 -16.64 -2.50 -0.78
C LEU A 13 -15.68 -1.44 -1.33
N ASP A 14 -16.19 -0.33 -1.86
CA ASP A 14 -15.38 0.78 -2.38
C ASP A 14 -14.50 1.38 -1.26
N ALA A 15 -15.06 1.57 -0.06
CA ALA A 15 -14.31 2.02 1.11
C ALA A 15 -13.22 1.02 1.53
N GLY A 16 -13.53 -0.29 1.50
CA GLY A 16 -12.56 -1.34 1.78
C GLY A 16 -11.42 -1.40 0.75
N GLN A 17 -11.73 -1.13 -0.52
CA GLN A 17 -10.74 -1.06 -1.59
C GLN A 17 -9.84 0.17 -1.47
N ALA A 18 -10.40 1.34 -1.19
CA ALA A 18 -9.64 2.55 -0.96
C ALA A 18 -8.66 2.39 0.23
N ALA A 19 -9.14 1.79 1.32
CA ALA A 19 -8.29 1.48 2.48
C ALA A 19 -7.17 0.50 2.13
N MET A 20 -7.46 -0.52 1.31
CA MET A 20 -6.46 -1.51 0.92
C MET A 20 -5.41 -0.94 -0.05
N ASN A 21 -5.83 -0.17 -1.05
CA ASN A 21 -4.91 0.51 -1.96
C ASN A 21 -4.01 1.49 -1.20
N GLY A 22 -4.57 2.24 -0.23
CA GLY A 22 -3.77 3.08 0.66
C GLY A 22 -2.73 2.30 1.47
N ALA A 23 -3.10 1.14 2.01
CA ALA A 23 -2.17 0.28 2.75
C ALA A 23 -1.08 -0.32 1.85
N LEU A 24 -1.44 -0.79 0.65
CA LEU A 24 -0.50 -1.32 -0.33
C LEU A 24 0.48 -0.25 -0.81
N GLY A 25 0.00 0.97 -1.06
CA GLY A 25 0.83 2.13 -1.40
C GLY A 25 1.86 2.43 -0.30
N LEU A 26 1.45 2.48 0.97
CA LEU A 26 2.37 2.65 2.10
C LEU A 26 3.41 1.53 2.21
N MET A 27 3.01 0.28 1.90
CA MET A 27 3.93 -0.85 1.85
C MET A 27 4.97 -0.67 0.74
N LEU A 28 4.54 -0.31 -0.47
CA LEU A 28 5.45 -0.04 -1.61
C LEU A 28 6.42 1.11 -1.29
N ASP A 29 5.93 2.22 -0.73
CA ASP A 29 6.77 3.35 -0.31
C ASP A 29 7.83 2.91 0.71
N THR A 30 7.44 2.08 1.68
CA THR A 30 8.36 1.54 2.70
C THR A 30 9.42 0.65 2.07
N LEU A 31 9.03 -0.26 1.17
CA LEU A 31 9.96 -1.16 0.47
C LEU A 31 10.94 -0.37 -0.41
N HIS A 32 10.47 0.70 -1.05
CA HIS A 32 11.31 1.61 -1.83
C HIS A 32 12.37 2.30 -0.96
N VAL A 33 11.98 2.82 0.20
CA VAL A 33 12.90 3.44 1.16
C VAL A 33 13.92 2.42 1.68
N GLN A 34 13.48 1.22 2.06
CA GLN A 34 14.37 0.16 2.54
C GLN A 34 15.38 -0.27 1.46
N THR A 35 14.94 -0.45 0.22
CA THR A 35 15.81 -0.75 -0.93
C THR A 35 16.88 0.33 -1.11
N THR A 36 16.50 1.59 -1.00
CA THR A 36 17.42 2.73 -1.12
C THR A 36 18.46 2.75 0.01
N LEU A 37 18.03 2.47 1.25
CA LEU A 37 18.94 2.40 2.40
C LEU A 37 19.94 1.25 2.27
N LEU A 38 19.49 0.08 1.83
CA LEU A 38 20.37 -1.08 1.61
C LEU A 38 21.39 -0.84 0.51
N ARG A 39 21.00 -0.14 -0.55
CA ARG A 39 21.92 0.27 -1.61
C ARG A 39 23.02 1.18 -1.07
N LYS A 40 22.65 2.21 -0.29
CA LYS A 40 23.63 3.11 0.36
C LYS A 40 24.55 2.34 1.32
N LEU A 41 24.00 1.43 2.13
CA LEU A 41 24.78 0.56 3.02
C LEU A 41 25.76 -0.32 2.23
N SER A 42 25.35 -0.82 1.07
CA SER A 42 26.21 -1.60 0.18
C SER A 42 27.32 -0.74 -0.43
N GLU A 43 27.01 0.49 -0.85
CA GLU A 43 28.02 1.45 -1.33
C GLU A 43 29.06 1.76 -0.25
N PHE A 44 28.64 1.97 1.00
CA PHE A 44 29.55 2.15 2.14
C PHE A 44 30.40 0.91 2.41
N ALA A 45 29.81 -0.28 2.39
CA ALA A 45 30.52 -1.52 2.65
C ALA A 45 31.47 -1.92 1.49
N ALA A 46 31.22 -1.47 0.27
CA ALA A 46 32.08 -1.70 -0.90
C ALA A 46 33.31 -0.77 -0.93
N ALA A 47 33.27 0.35 -0.22
CA ALA A 47 34.45 1.21 -0.03
C ALA A 47 35.56 0.52 0.79
N ASP A 48 35.19 -0.48 1.60
CA ASP A 48 36.12 -1.36 2.28
C ASP A 48 36.48 -2.52 1.33
N SER A 49 37.69 -2.50 0.76
CA SER A 49 38.10 -3.31 -0.42
C SER A 49 38.18 -4.83 -0.19
N ALA A 50 37.63 -5.35 0.89
CA ALA A 50 37.59 -6.77 1.22
C ALA A 50 36.23 -7.39 0.86
N PRO A 51 36.19 -8.64 0.35
CA PRO A 51 34.94 -9.37 0.19
C PRO A 51 34.26 -9.54 1.54
N SER A 52 33.24 -8.71 1.79
CA SER A 52 32.55 -8.64 3.07
C SER A 52 31.31 -9.54 3.05
N PRO A 53 31.15 -10.48 4.00
CA PRO A 53 29.91 -11.23 4.19
C PRO A 53 28.68 -10.31 4.35
N LEU A 54 28.89 -9.10 4.85
CA LEU A 54 27.88 -8.05 4.95
C LEU A 54 27.37 -7.61 3.57
N LEU A 55 28.26 -7.38 2.59
CA LEU A 55 27.86 -7.01 1.23
C LEU A 55 26.98 -8.06 0.58
N LYS A 56 27.35 -9.34 0.72
CA LYS A 56 26.56 -10.45 0.18
C LYS A 56 25.17 -10.53 0.84
N THR A 57 25.10 -10.26 2.14
CA THR A 57 23.84 -10.23 2.89
C THR A 57 22.97 -9.06 2.47
N LEU A 58 23.56 -7.87 2.30
CA LEU A 58 22.86 -6.67 1.84
C LEU A 58 22.32 -6.82 0.42
N GLN A 59 23.08 -7.45 -0.48
CA GLN A 59 22.62 -7.78 -1.84
C GLN A 59 21.42 -8.73 -1.80
N GLY A 60 21.52 -9.85 -1.06
CA GLY A 60 20.41 -10.79 -0.95
C GLY A 60 19.16 -10.19 -0.32
N LEU A 61 19.33 -9.29 0.67
CA LEU A 61 18.21 -8.56 1.26
C LEU A 61 17.59 -7.55 0.27
N THR A 62 18.41 -6.90 -0.56
CA THR A 62 17.93 -5.99 -1.60
C THR A 62 17.08 -6.75 -2.62
N GLU A 63 17.54 -7.92 -3.09
CA GLU A 63 16.79 -8.79 -4.00
C GLU A 63 15.45 -9.22 -3.40
N ALA A 64 15.45 -9.68 -2.14
CA ALA A 64 14.23 -10.11 -1.45
C ALA A 64 13.20 -8.97 -1.31
N ILE A 65 13.64 -7.73 -1.10
CA ILE A 65 12.75 -6.57 -1.03
C ILE A 65 12.19 -6.23 -2.42
N MET A 66 12.99 -6.34 -3.49
CA MET A 66 12.50 -6.13 -4.86
C MET A 66 11.47 -7.19 -5.28
N ASP A 67 11.66 -8.45 -4.88
CA ASP A 67 10.67 -9.51 -5.12
C ASP A 67 9.36 -9.25 -4.35
N LEU A 68 9.46 -8.73 -3.13
CA LEU A 68 8.31 -8.35 -2.32
C LEU A 68 7.57 -7.15 -2.93
N ASP A 69 8.29 -6.14 -3.42
CA ASP A 69 7.74 -4.99 -4.13
C ASP A 69 6.92 -5.42 -5.36
N ALA A 70 7.49 -6.30 -6.20
CA ALA A 70 6.80 -6.86 -7.35
C ALA A 70 5.53 -7.64 -6.95
N SER A 71 5.61 -8.42 -5.86
CA SER A 71 4.47 -9.20 -5.35
C SER A 71 3.35 -8.30 -4.82
N VAL A 72 3.69 -7.21 -4.12
CA VAL A 72 2.73 -6.22 -3.60
C VAL A 72 2.07 -5.48 -4.77
N GLY A 73 2.83 -5.05 -5.78
CA GLY A 73 2.26 -4.42 -6.97
C GLY A 73 1.36 -5.35 -7.80
N ASP A 74 1.63 -6.66 -7.79
CA ASP A 74 0.74 -7.67 -8.38
C ASP A 74 -0.59 -7.81 -7.61
N VAL A 75 -0.56 -7.70 -6.28
CA VAL A 75 -1.77 -7.71 -5.44
C VAL A 75 -2.60 -6.45 -5.65
N GLU A 76 -1.95 -5.28 -5.71
CA GLU A 76 -2.60 -4.00 -6.02
C GLU A 76 -3.34 -4.05 -7.37
N ARG A 77 -2.67 -4.50 -8.43
CA ARG A 77 -3.29 -4.67 -9.76
C ARG A 77 -4.48 -5.63 -9.76
N LYS A 78 -4.44 -6.71 -8.97
CA LYS A 78 -5.56 -7.65 -8.82
C LYS A 78 -6.74 -7.01 -8.07
N PHE A 79 -6.45 -6.21 -7.04
CA PHE A 79 -7.47 -5.49 -6.29
C PHE A 79 -8.17 -4.43 -7.14
N ASP A 80 -7.42 -3.67 -7.94
CA ASP A 80 -7.98 -2.73 -8.91
C ASP A 80 -8.86 -3.43 -9.96
N GLY A 81 -8.40 -4.57 -10.47
CA GLY A 81 -9.18 -5.39 -11.40
C GLY A 81 -10.50 -5.88 -10.79
N LEU A 82 -10.48 -6.29 -9.51
CA LEU A 82 -11.66 -6.71 -8.77
C LEU A 82 -12.66 -5.55 -8.58
N ALA A 83 -12.17 -4.34 -8.29
CA ALA A 83 -12.99 -3.11 -8.21
C ALA A 83 -13.74 -2.83 -9.50
N GLN A 84 -13.06 -2.95 -10.63
CA GLN A 84 -13.65 -2.73 -11.95
C GLN A 84 -14.72 -3.78 -12.25
N VAL A 85 -14.46 -5.06 -11.95
CA VAL A 85 -15.42 -6.15 -12.17
C VAL A 85 -16.68 -5.96 -11.31
N LEU A 86 -16.53 -5.53 -10.06
CA LEU A 86 -17.67 -5.32 -9.16
C LEU A 86 -18.50 -4.11 -9.61
N ARG A 87 -17.88 -2.99 -10.03
CA ARG A 87 -18.61 -1.86 -10.62
C ARG A 87 -19.45 -2.26 -11.84
N VAL A 88 -18.88 -3.06 -12.75
CA VAL A 88 -19.60 -3.57 -13.93
C VAL A 88 -20.72 -4.52 -13.53
N ALA A 89 -20.48 -5.44 -12.59
CA ALA A 89 -21.47 -6.41 -12.13
C ALA A 89 -22.70 -5.77 -11.46
N PHE A 90 -22.52 -4.60 -10.82
CA PHE A 90 -23.58 -3.84 -10.18
C PHE A 90 -24.13 -2.68 -11.03
N GLY A 91 -23.74 -2.60 -12.31
CA GLY A 91 -24.35 -1.70 -13.29
C GLY A 91 -23.91 -0.22 -13.18
N VAL A 92 -22.79 0.07 -12.52
CA VAL A 92 -22.22 1.42 -12.47
C VAL A 92 -21.47 1.67 -13.78
N PRO A 93 -21.85 2.68 -14.60
CA PRO A 93 -21.17 2.95 -15.86
C PRO A 93 -19.70 3.38 -15.64
N PRO A 94 -18.77 2.96 -16.50
CA PRO A 94 -17.37 3.38 -16.40
C PRO A 94 -17.27 4.88 -16.70
N GLY A 95 -16.98 5.69 -15.67
CA GLY A 95 -16.79 7.15 -15.82
C GLY A 95 -17.52 8.00 -14.79
N GLU A 96 -18.43 7.45 -13.99
CA GLU A 96 -18.90 8.13 -12.78
C GLU A 96 -17.80 8.02 -11.72
N ALA A 97 -17.09 9.12 -11.50
CA ALA A 97 -16.27 9.28 -10.31
C ALA A 97 -17.16 9.02 -9.08
N PRO A 98 -16.67 8.30 -8.06
CA PRO A 98 -17.42 8.18 -6.81
C PRO A 98 -17.76 9.61 -6.34
N PRO A 99 -18.99 9.86 -5.86
CA PRO A 99 -19.28 11.15 -5.26
C PRO A 99 -18.23 11.38 -4.17
N ASP A 100 -17.68 12.59 -4.10
CA ASP A 100 -16.83 13.07 -3.01
C ASP A 100 -17.63 12.98 -1.70
N HIS A 101 -17.80 11.78 -1.19
CA HIS A 101 -18.21 11.53 0.17
C HIS A 101 -16.91 11.50 0.94
N ASN A 102 -16.57 12.69 1.45
CA ASN A 102 -15.84 12.83 2.70
C ASN A 102 -16.10 11.58 3.55
N GLY A 103 -15.09 10.70 3.60
CA GLY A 103 -15.20 9.45 4.34
C GLY A 103 -15.57 9.74 5.79
N PRO A 104 -16.17 8.78 6.52
CA PRO A 104 -16.41 8.97 7.94
C PRO A 104 -15.08 9.35 8.61
N GLU A 105 -15.08 10.50 9.30
CA GLU A 105 -13.97 10.96 10.10
C GLU A 105 -13.59 9.83 11.06
N TRP A 106 -12.44 9.21 10.84
CA TRP A 106 -11.90 8.25 11.79
C TRP A 106 -11.72 8.98 13.13
N PRO A 107 -12.08 8.37 14.27
CA PRO A 107 -11.87 9.00 15.56
C PRO A 107 -10.39 9.34 15.71
N GLN A 108 -10.09 10.65 15.75
CA GLN A 108 -8.75 11.12 16.03
C GLN A 108 -8.37 10.59 17.42
N SER A 109 -7.24 9.88 17.48
CA SER A 109 -6.66 9.48 18.76
C SER A 109 -6.49 10.73 19.64
N PRO A 110 -6.82 10.69 20.94
CA PRO A 110 -6.70 11.86 21.79
C PRO A 110 -5.25 12.35 21.75
N ALA A 111 -5.10 13.66 21.54
CA ALA A 111 -3.81 14.33 21.67
C ALA A 111 -3.24 13.95 23.04
N MET A 112 -2.11 13.24 23.03
CA MET A 112 -1.23 13.19 24.20
C MET A 112 -0.66 14.59 24.32
N ASP A 113 -1.36 15.43 25.07
CA ASP A 113 -0.84 16.70 25.55
C ASP A 113 0.41 16.37 26.35
N GLY A 114 1.55 16.69 25.75
CA GLY A 114 2.80 16.79 26.48
C GLY A 114 2.69 17.97 27.45
N GLU A 115 2.43 17.69 28.71
CA GLU A 115 2.93 18.54 29.79
C GLU A 115 4.32 18.04 30.17
N GLY A 116 5.32 18.80 29.74
CA GLY A 116 6.63 18.80 30.35
C GLY A 116 6.61 19.51 31.71
N GLY A 117 7.50 19.08 32.60
CA GLY A 117 7.77 19.69 33.90
C GLY A 117 8.72 18.84 34.72
#